data_AF-A0A4Z2BBP7-F1
#
_entry.id   AF-A0A4Z2BBP7-F1
#
_cell.length_a   1.000
_cell.length_b   1.000
_cell.length_c   1.000
_cell.angle_alpha   90.00
_cell.angle_beta   90.00
_cell.angle_gamma   90.00
#
_symmetry.space_group_name_H-M   'P 1'
#
loop_
_entity.id
_entity.type
_entity.pdbx_description
1 polymer ?
#
loop_
_entity_poly.entity_id
_entity_poly.type
_entity_poly.pdbx_seq_one_letter_code
_entity_poly.pdbx_strand_id
1 'polypeptide(L)'
;MPESDYDNTFNDSEVDDSGLGRRGRMRSCGWLGEGSSIPELDDPETEPDPALPSTEDVIRKTEQITKNIQELLRAAQENKHDSFIPCSERIHVAVTEMAALFPKKPRSDTVRGSLRLLTSSAYRLQSECKKAAPSEGCPGPDMQLVTQQVIQCAYDIAKAAKQLVTVTTKENTN
;
A
#
# COMPACT_ATOMS: atom_id res chain seq x y z
N MET A 1 -35.09 14.43 24.12
CA MET A 1 -35.27 13.70 22.86
C MET A 1 -36.06 14.58 21.92
N PRO A 2 -35.49 14.96 20.76
CA PRO A 2 -36.29 15.07 19.55
C PRO A 2 -35.66 14.26 18.41
N GLU A 3 -36.48 13.40 17.82
CA GLU A 3 -36.20 12.68 16.57
C GLU A 3 -36.18 13.69 15.42
N SER A 4 -35.15 13.61 14.57
CA SER A 4 -35.04 14.42 13.36
C SER A 4 -35.15 13.50 12.15
N ASP A 5 -36.27 13.64 11.44
CA ASP A 5 -36.54 13.02 10.15
C ASP A 5 -35.58 13.56 9.09
N TYR A 6 -34.73 12.70 8.52
CA TYR A 6 -34.00 12.99 7.30
C TYR A 6 -34.47 12.03 6.20
N ASP A 7 -35.40 12.51 5.40
CA ASP A 7 -35.74 11.99 4.08
C ASP A 7 -34.62 12.36 3.11
N ASN A 8 -33.91 11.37 2.58
CA ASN A 8 -32.95 11.56 1.49
C ASN A 8 -33.38 10.68 0.33
N THR A 9 -34.18 11.26 -0.55
CA THR A 9 -34.52 10.71 -1.86
C THR A 9 -33.25 10.57 -2.70
N PHE A 10 -32.82 9.34 -2.94
CA PHE A 10 -31.68 9.01 -3.81
C PHE A 10 -32.05 9.36 -5.27
N ASN A 11 -31.45 10.41 -5.79
CA ASN A 11 -31.58 10.84 -7.18
C ASN A 11 -30.77 9.89 -8.09
N ASP A 12 -31.42 8.86 -8.61
CA ASP A 12 -30.88 7.95 -9.63
C ASP A 12 -30.98 8.66 -10.99
N SER A 13 -29.84 9.01 -11.57
CA SER A 13 -29.77 9.56 -12.93
C SER A 13 -29.08 8.54 -13.83
N GLU A 14 -29.95 7.72 -14.42
CA GLU A 14 -29.75 6.80 -15.53
C GLU A 14 -29.09 7.46 -16.77
N VAL A 15 -28.01 6.87 -17.27
CA VAL A 15 -27.41 7.20 -18.56
C VAL A 15 -27.43 5.98 -19.50
N ASP A 16 -28.13 6.15 -20.61
CA ASP A 16 -28.33 5.26 -21.75
C ASP A 16 -27.07 5.19 -22.64
N ASP A 17 -26.65 4.00 -23.09
CA ASP A 17 -25.68 3.83 -24.17
C ASP A 17 -26.33 3.06 -25.33
N SER A 18 -26.51 3.79 -26.43
CA SER A 18 -27.11 3.35 -27.68
C SER A 18 -26.05 3.17 -28.77
N GLY A 19 -26.04 2.01 -29.44
CA GLY A 19 -25.97 1.97 -30.93
C GLY A 19 -24.69 1.50 -31.65
N LEU A 20 -24.68 0.21 -32.03
CA LEU A 20 -24.56 -0.34 -33.41
C LEU A 20 -23.71 0.38 -34.49
N GLY A 21 -22.80 -0.35 -35.18
CA GLY A 21 -22.53 -0.04 -36.60
C GLY A 21 -21.26 -0.56 -37.33
N ARG A 22 -21.35 -1.77 -37.91
CA ARG A 22 -21.03 -2.18 -39.31
C ARG A 22 -19.62 -2.06 -39.95
N ARG A 23 -19.31 -3.14 -40.70
CA ARG A 23 -18.64 -3.25 -42.04
C ARG A 23 -17.10 -3.45 -41.99
N GLY A 24 -16.45 -4.45 -42.57
CA GLY A 24 -16.77 -5.44 -43.61
C GLY A 24 -15.85 -5.23 -44.83
N ARG A 25 -14.84 -6.09 -45.05
CA ARG A 25 -14.26 -6.33 -46.40
C ARG A 25 -13.43 -7.63 -46.51
N MET A 26 -13.93 -8.50 -47.38
CA MET A 26 -13.33 -9.72 -47.92
C MET A 26 -12.14 -9.43 -48.85
N ARG A 27 -11.06 -10.23 -48.79
CA ARG A 27 -10.24 -10.61 -49.95
C ARG A 27 -9.73 -12.04 -49.82
N SER A 28 -10.01 -12.80 -50.87
CA SER A 28 -9.64 -14.19 -51.16
C SER A 28 -8.17 -14.30 -51.61
N CYS A 29 -7.51 -15.44 -51.32
CA CYS A 29 -6.65 -16.21 -52.24
C CYS A 29 -5.91 -17.36 -51.52
N GLY A 30 -5.85 -18.52 -52.17
CA GLY A 30 -4.64 -19.35 -52.22
C GLY A 30 -4.50 -20.51 -51.23
N TRP A 31 -4.95 -21.69 -51.67
CA TRP A 31 -4.52 -22.98 -51.14
C TRP A 31 -3.19 -23.29 -51.82
N LEU A 32 -2.20 -23.76 -51.06
CA LEU A 32 -0.96 -24.48 -51.40
C LEU A 32 -0.11 -24.35 -50.10
N GLY A 33 0.24 -25.40 -49.37
CA GLY A 33 1.07 -26.51 -49.83
C GLY A 33 2.42 -26.39 -49.11
N GLU A 34 2.73 -27.41 -48.29
CA GLU A 34 4.08 -27.85 -47.90
C GLU A 34 4.94 -27.02 -46.92
N GLY A 35 5.25 -27.70 -45.80
CA GLY A 35 6.59 -27.87 -45.23
C GLY A 35 7.52 -26.66 -45.10
N SER A 36 7.78 -26.23 -43.86
CA SER A 36 9.14 -26.09 -43.30
C SER A 36 9.10 -25.33 -41.96
N SER A 37 9.66 -25.98 -40.95
CA SER A 37 10.30 -25.48 -39.73
C SER A 37 10.22 -23.98 -39.43
N ILE A 38 9.57 -23.63 -38.31
CA ILE A 38 9.83 -22.40 -37.55
C ILE A 38 9.96 -22.81 -36.07
N PRO A 39 11.04 -22.45 -35.35
CA PRO A 39 11.07 -22.64 -33.91
C PRO A 39 10.03 -21.71 -33.29
N GLU A 40 9.12 -22.27 -32.49
CA GLU A 40 8.28 -21.51 -31.56
C GLU A 40 9.21 -20.69 -30.64
N LEU A 41 9.49 -19.47 -31.06
CA LEU A 41 10.02 -18.39 -30.25
C LEU A 41 8.88 -17.39 -30.08
N ASP A 42 7.90 -17.73 -29.26
CA ASP A 42 7.13 -16.76 -28.47
C ASP A 42 6.26 -17.52 -27.46
N ASP A 43 6.80 -17.74 -26.27
CA ASP A 43 6.01 -17.61 -25.04
C ASP A 43 6.93 -17.26 -23.87
N PRO A 44 7.28 -15.96 -23.69
CA PRO A 44 7.59 -15.43 -22.38
C PRO A 44 6.37 -14.70 -21.83
N GLU A 45 5.17 -15.27 -21.90
CA GLU A 45 4.00 -14.76 -21.19
C GLU A 45 3.36 -15.86 -20.35
N THR A 46 4.20 -16.64 -19.67
CA THR A 46 3.87 -16.96 -18.27
C THR A 46 3.99 -15.67 -17.48
N GLU A 47 3.05 -14.74 -17.68
CA GLU A 47 2.68 -13.76 -16.66
C GLU A 47 2.49 -14.59 -15.39
N PRO A 48 3.35 -14.46 -14.37
CA PRO A 48 3.01 -15.07 -13.10
C PRO A 48 1.69 -14.43 -12.73
N ASP A 49 0.61 -15.22 -12.74
CA ASP A 49 -0.66 -14.81 -12.16
C ASP A 49 -0.29 -14.13 -10.84
N PRO A 50 -0.62 -12.84 -10.64
CA PRO A 50 -0.13 -12.06 -9.51
C PRO A 50 -0.81 -12.59 -8.25
N ALA A 51 -0.38 -13.78 -7.84
CA ALA A 51 -0.79 -14.46 -6.65
C ALA A 51 -0.53 -13.45 -5.54
N LEU A 52 -1.63 -13.05 -4.90
CA LEU A 52 -1.60 -12.20 -3.73
C LEU A 52 -0.54 -12.76 -2.78
N PRO A 53 0.26 -11.90 -2.13
CA PRO A 53 1.30 -12.40 -1.24
C PRO A 53 0.70 -13.37 -0.23
N SER A 54 1.49 -14.39 0.14
CA SER A 54 1.06 -15.33 1.18
C SER A 54 0.62 -14.54 2.40
N THR A 55 -0.58 -14.84 2.91
CA THR A 55 -1.11 -14.23 4.13
C THR A 55 -0.09 -14.33 5.27
N GLU A 56 0.67 -15.42 5.33
CA GLU A 56 1.71 -15.63 6.33
C GLU A 56 2.86 -14.60 6.20
N ASP A 57 3.30 -14.28 4.98
CA ASP A 57 4.36 -13.30 4.76
C ASP A 57 3.90 -11.89 5.16
N VAL A 58 2.66 -11.55 4.85
CA VAL A 58 2.02 -10.30 5.28
C VAL A 58 1.94 -10.19 6.80
N ILE A 59 1.58 -11.29 7.48
CA ILE A 59 1.57 -11.37 8.94
C ILE A 59 2.98 -11.19 9.50
N ARG A 60 3.97 -11.96 9.01
CA ARG A 60 5.37 -11.88 9.47
C ARG A 60 5.96 -10.49 9.30
N LYS A 61 5.75 -9.84 8.14
CA LYS A 61 6.20 -8.45 7.93
C LYS A 61 5.46 -7.46 8.82
N THR A 62 4.16 -7.68 9.09
CA THR A 62 3.40 -6.86 10.03
C THR A 62 3.92 -6.99 11.46
N GLU A 63 4.26 -8.20 11.91
CA GLU A 63 4.90 -8.42 13.21
C GLU A 63 6.26 -7.71 13.31
N GLN A 64 7.05 -7.70 12.23
CA GLN A 64 8.30 -6.96 12.19
C GLN A 64 8.06 -5.45 12.34
N ILE A 65 7.07 -4.91 11.64
CA ILE A 65 6.68 -3.50 11.75
C ILE A 65 6.24 -3.17 13.18
N THR A 66 5.39 -3.99 13.81
CA THR A 66 4.91 -3.73 15.16
C THR A 66 6.02 -3.82 16.21
N LYS A 67 6.97 -4.75 16.08
CA LYS A 67 8.18 -4.79 16.93
C LYS A 67 9.00 -3.52 16.82
N ASN A 68 9.29 -3.07 15.59
CA ASN A 68 10.06 -1.85 15.36
C ASN A 68 9.34 -0.61 15.93
N ILE A 69 8.00 -0.55 15.80
CA ILE A 69 7.17 0.50 16.42
C ILE A 69 7.27 0.47 17.95
N GLN A 70 7.21 -0.70 18.57
CA GLN A 70 7.33 -0.83 20.03
C GLN A 70 8.66 -0.28 20.54
N GLU A 71 9.76 -0.53 19.83
CA GLU A 71 11.07 0.02 20.17
C GLU A 71 11.11 1.55 20.06
N LEU A 72 10.50 2.11 19.01
CA LEU A 72 10.35 3.55 18.85
C LEU A 72 9.53 4.18 19.99
N LEU A 73 8.39 3.58 20.35
CA LEU A 73 7.54 4.06 21.44
C LEU A 73 8.26 4.00 22.79
N ARG A 74 9.07 2.95 23.03
CA ARG A 74 9.93 2.87 24.22
C ARG A 74 10.96 3.99 24.24
N ALA A 75 11.66 4.24 23.13
CA ALA A 75 12.61 5.35 23.03
C ALA A 75 11.93 6.71 23.28
N ALA A 76 10.71 6.91 22.77
CA ALA A 76 9.93 8.13 22.99
C ALA A 76 9.56 8.32 24.47
N GLN A 77 9.12 7.26 25.14
CA GLN A 77 8.80 7.29 26.58
C GLN A 77 10.03 7.56 27.45
N GLU A 78 11.19 7.05 27.04
CA GLU A 78 12.48 7.26 27.72
C GLU A 78 13.15 8.59 27.35
N ASN A 79 12.52 9.43 26.51
CA ASN A 79 13.08 10.68 25.97
C ASN A 79 14.45 10.49 25.26
N LYS A 80 14.67 9.32 24.63
CA LYS A 80 15.89 8.99 23.87
C LYS A 80 15.75 9.38 22.41
N HIS A 81 15.87 10.68 22.14
CA HIS A 81 15.69 11.23 20.79
C HIS A 81 16.78 10.79 19.80
N ASP A 82 17.98 10.48 20.29
CA ASP A 82 19.07 9.93 19.47
C ASP A 82 18.69 8.59 18.81
N SER A 83 17.78 7.84 19.43
CA SER A 83 17.28 6.56 18.91
C SER A 83 16.17 6.73 17.87
N PHE A 84 15.61 7.93 17.67
CA PHE A 84 14.47 8.12 16.77
C PHE A 84 14.85 7.85 15.31
N ILE A 85 16.01 8.36 14.87
CA ILE A 85 16.53 8.12 13.52
C ILE A 85 16.68 6.62 13.22
N PRO A 86 17.48 5.84 13.96
CA PRO A 86 17.68 4.43 13.65
C PRO A 86 16.40 3.59 13.80
N CYS A 87 15.49 3.96 14.72
CA CYS A 87 14.17 3.32 14.81
C CYS A 87 13.33 3.61 13.56
N SER A 88 13.28 4.86 13.09
CA SER A 88 12.52 5.24 11.91
C SER A 88 13.03 4.57 10.63
N GLU A 89 14.35 4.39 10.50
CA GLU A 89 14.98 3.67 9.38
C GLU A 89 14.57 2.19 9.38
N ARG A 90 14.62 1.53 10.53
CA ARG A 90 14.17 0.13 10.67
C ARG A 90 12.68 -0.04 10.33
N ILE A 91 11.84 0.90 10.74
CA ILE A 91 10.42 0.91 10.37
C ILE A 91 10.27 1.10 8.85
N HIS A 92 11.00 2.03 8.26
CA HIS A 92 10.95 2.31 6.82
C HIS A 92 11.35 1.09 5.97
N VAL A 93 12.43 0.39 6.36
CA VAL A 93 12.86 -0.84 5.70
C VAL A 93 11.77 -1.91 5.79
N ALA A 94 11.23 -2.17 6.98
CA ALA A 94 10.16 -3.16 7.16
C ALA A 94 8.89 -2.82 6.35
N VAL A 95 8.53 -1.54 6.26
CA VAL A 95 7.40 -1.06 5.44
C VAL A 95 7.68 -1.22 3.94
N THR A 96 8.92 -0.98 3.50
CA THR A 96 9.32 -1.16 2.10
C THR A 96 9.27 -2.63 1.72
N GLU A 97 9.77 -3.52 2.58
CA GLU A 97 9.68 -4.96 2.40
C GLU A 97 8.24 -5.45 2.39
N MET A 98 7.38 -4.91 3.27
CA MET A 98 5.94 -5.18 3.27
C MET A 98 5.29 -4.75 1.94
N ALA A 99 5.62 -3.57 1.44
CA ALA A 99 5.10 -3.08 0.16
C ALA A 99 5.60 -3.91 -1.03
N ALA A 100 6.83 -4.41 -0.97
CA ALA A 100 7.41 -5.28 -2.00
C ALA A 100 6.74 -6.66 -2.10
N LEU A 101 5.98 -7.08 -1.08
CA LEU A 101 5.15 -8.29 -1.16
C LEU A 101 3.99 -8.13 -2.15
N PHE A 102 3.53 -6.91 -2.42
CA PHE A 102 2.36 -6.67 -3.25
C PHE A 102 2.76 -6.36 -4.70
N PRO A 103 1.94 -6.77 -5.69
CA PRO A 103 2.15 -6.36 -7.06
C PRO A 103 2.07 -4.83 -7.18
N LYS A 104 2.80 -4.24 -8.14
CA LYS A 104 2.85 -2.77 -8.35
C LYS A 104 1.47 -2.13 -8.51
N LYS A 105 0.50 -2.90 -9.00
CA LYS A 105 -0.91 -2.51 -9.13
C LYS A 105 -1.81 -3.54 -8.42
N PRO A 106 -2.03 -3.42 -7.10
CA PRO A 106 -3.00 -4.25 -6.39
C PRO A 106 -4.40 -4.02 -6.97
N ARG A 107 -5.15 -5.11 -7.20
CA ARG A 107 -6.52 -5.04 -7.74
C ARG A 107 -7.48 -4.37 -6.75
N SER A 108 -7.36 -4.69 -5.46
CA SER A 108 -8.18 -4.11 -4.39
C SER A 108 -7.81 -2.66 -4.09
N ASP A 109 -8.79 -1.75 -4.19
CA ASP A 109 -8.63 -0.34 -3.82
C ASP A 109 -8.33 -0.18 -2.33
N THR A 110 -8.86 -1.06 -1.48
CA THR A 110 -8.57 -1.05 -0.05
C THR A 110 -7.11 -1.37 0.23
N VAL A 111 -6.55 -2.41 -0.42
CA VAL A 111 -5.12 -2.75 -0.33
C VAL A 111 -4.27 -1.58 -0.82
N ARG A 112 -4.63 -0.98 -1.95
CA ARG A 112 -3.92 0.18 -2.51
C ARG A 112 -3.94 1.37 -1.55
N GLY A 113 -5.08 1.65 -0.91
CA GLY A 113 -5.22 2.68 0.10
C GLY A 113 -4.37 2.43 1.34
N SER A 114 -4.41 1.20 1.88
CA SER A 114 -3.61 0.81 3.04
C SER A 114 -2.11 0.87 2.77
N LEU A 115 -1.64 0.41 1.60
CA LEU A 115 -0.22 0.51 1.21
C LEU A 115 0.25 1.96 1.07
N ARG A 116 -0.56 2.84 0.47
CA ARG A 116 -0.24 4.27 0.39
C ARG A 116 -0.18 4.91 1.76
N LEU A 117 -1.11 4.58 2.66
CA LEU A 117 -1.09 5.09 4.03
C LEU A 117 0.15 4.59 4.79
N LEU A 118 0.49 3.31 4.64
CA LEU A 118 1.64 2.69 5.30
C LEU A 118 2.96 3.35 4.86
N THR A 119 3.16 3.47 3.55
CA THR A 119 4.36 4.09 2.97
C THR A 119 4.43 5.59 3.29
N SER A 120 3.34 6.34 3.09
CA SER A 120 3.30 7.77 3.41
C SER A 120 3.55 8.05 4.88
N SER A 121 3.01 7.24 5.79
CA SER A 121 3.20 7.41 7.23
C SER A 121 4.64 7.10 7.64
N ALA A 122 5.29 6.12 7.02
CA ALA A 122 6.70 5.82 7.23
C ALA A 122 7.63 6.95 6.78
N TYR A 123 7.37 7.57 5.62
CA TYR A 123 8.11 8.76 5.17
C TYR A 123 7.90 9.94 6.11
N ARG A 124 6.67 10.18 6.55
CA ARG A 124 6.37 11.25 7.51
C ARG A 124 7.09 11.01 8.83
N LEU A 125 7.07 9.78 9.34
CA LEU A 125 7.81 9.38 10.54
C LEU A 125 9.30 9.71 10.43
N GLN A 126 9.96 9.36 9.32
CA GLN A 126 11.37 9.70 9.11
C GLN A 126 11.62 11.21 9.14
N SER A 127 10.73 12.00 8.53
CA SER A 127 10.82 13.46 8.56
C SER A 127 10.71 14.00 9.99
N GLU A 128 9.75 13.48 10.78
CA GLU A 128 9.59 13.89 12.18
C GLU A 128 10.78 13.48 13.05
N CYS A 129 11.31 12.27 12.87
CA CYS A 129 12.50 11.82 13.58
C CYS A 129 13.75 12.66 13.23
N LYS A 130 13.85 13.19 12.00
CA LYS A 130 14.93 14.12 11.62
C LYS A 130 14.85 15.46 12.33
N LYS A 131 13.65 15.93 12.68
CA LYS A 131 13.50 17.14 13.48
C LYS A 131 13.95 16.93 14.93
N ALA A 132 13.96 15.70 15.43
CA ALA A 132 14.48 15.39 16.77
C ALA A 132 16.00 15.45 16.87
N ALA A 133 16.72 15.53 15.73
CA ALA A 133 18.16 15.69 15.73
C ALA A 133 18.57 17.12 16.15
N PRO A 134 19.65 17.28 16.94
CA PRO A 134 20.14 18.60 17.31
C PRO A 134 20.61 19.36 16.07
N SER A 135 20.04 20.54 15.83
CA SER A 135 20.46 21.46 14.77
C SER A 135 21.31 22.58 15.39
N GLU A 136 22.53 22.76 14.92
CA GLU A 136 23.40 23.84 15.39
C GLU A 136 22.87 25.21 14.88
N GLY A 137 22.67 26.17 15.80
CA GLY A 137 22.46 27.59 15.46
C GLY A 137 21.03 28.12 15.38
N CYS A 138 20.01 27.35 15.75
CA CYS A 138 18.60 27.80 15.79
C CYS A 138 17.95 27.40 17.13
N PRO A 139 16.95 28.13 17.68
CA PRO A 139 16.13 27.60 18.77
C PRO A 139 15.65 26.19 18.40
N GLY A 140 16.00 25.23 19.26
CA GLY A 140 15.72 23.81 19.00
C GLY A 140 14.23 23.57 18.79
N PRO A 141 13.85 22.59 17.97
CA PRO A 141 12.45 22.23 17.78
C PRO A 141 11.80 21.84 19.13
N ASP A 142 10.49 22.06 19.26
CA ASP A 142 9.73 21.61 20.43
C ASP A 142 9.72 20.07 20.45
N MET A 143 10.61 19.50 21.27
CA MET A 143 10.81 18.07 21.39
C MET A 143 9.56 17.33 21.87
N GLN A 144 8.71 17.97 22.67
CA GLN A 144 7.45 17.38 23.11
C GLN A 144 6.49 17.25 21.92
N LEU A 145 6.40 18.30 21.10
CA LEU A 145 5.60 18.28 19.87
C LEU A 145 6.14 17.26 18.86
N VAL A 146 7.46 17.22 18.64
CA VAL A 146 8.09 16.23 17.75
C VAL A 146 7.79 14.82 18.23
N THR A 147 7.93 14.54 19.52
CA THR A 147 7.62 13.23 20.11
C THR A 147 6.16 12.85 19.91
N GLN A 148 5.24 13.81 20.09
CA GLN A 148 3.81 13.58 19.83
C GLN A 148 3.52 13.24 18.36
N GLN A 149 4.21 13.90 17.42
CA GLN A 149 4.07 13.63 15.98
C GLN A 149 4.67 12.27 15.59
N VAL A 150 5.81 11.90 16.18
CA VAL A 150 6.43 10.57 16.01
C VAL A 150 5.49 9.46 16.48
N ILE A 151 4.91 9.61 17.68
CA ILE A 151 3.93 8.66 18.23
C ILE A 151 2.69 8.55 17.32
N GLN A 152 2.19 9.67 16.80
CA GLN A 152 1.04 9.66 15.89
C GLN A 152 1.35 8.94 14.58
N CYS A 153 2.53 9.18 13.99
CA CYS A 153 2.94 8.46 12.79
C CYS A 153 3.08 6.96 13.04
N ALA A 154 3.64 6.58 14.19
CA ALA A 154 3.74 5.17 14.59
C ALA A 154 2.36 4.50 14.71
N TYR A 155 1.37 5.20 15.27
CA TYR A 155 -0.01 4.71 15.34
C TYR A 155 -0.64 4.52 13.96
N ASP A 156 -0.47 5.50 13.06
CA ASP A 156 -1.00 5.43 11.70
C ASP A 156 -0.40 4.24 10.93
N ILE A 157 0.89 3.98 11.08
CA ILE A 157 1.58 2.81 10.49
C ILE A 157 0.99 1.51 11.05
N ALA A 158 0.86 1.39 12.38
CA ALA A 158 0.31 0.19 13.01
C ALA A 158 -1.14 -0.07 12.56
N LYS A 159 -1.95 0.98 12.46
CA LYS A 159 -3.33 0.90 11.98
C LYS A 159 -3.39 0.44 10.52
N ALA A 160 -2.56 1.02 9.65
CA ALA A 160 -2.47 0.63 8.24
C ALA A 160 -2.02 -0.82 8.08
N ALA A 161 -1.00 -1.26 8.83
CA ALA A 161 -0.51 -2.63 8.78
C ALA A 161 -1.57 -3.64 9.25
N LYS A 162 -2.28 -3.36 10.36
CA LYS A 162 -3.41 -4.18 10.83
C LYS A 162 -4.52 -4.28 9.78
N GLN A 163 -4.86 -3.15 9.15
CA GLN A 163 -5.86 -3.13 8.09
C GLN A 163 -5.41 -3.99 6.90
N LEU A 164 -4.13 -3.89 6.52
CA LEU A 164 -3.55 -4.65 5.42
C LEU A 164 -3.62 -6.18 5.67
N VAL A 165 -3.31 -6.63 6.89
CA VAL A 165 -3.51 -8.04 7.29
C VAL A 165 -4.98 -8.45 7.15
N THR A 166 -5.91 -7.59 7.62
CA THR A 166 -7.35 -7.90 7.61
C THR A 166 -7.92 -8.01 6.21
N VAL A 167 -7.44 -7.21 5.25
CA VAL A 167 -7.92 -7.27 3.87
C VAL A 167 -7.27 -8.44 3.13
N THR A 168 -5.97 -8.69 3.31
CA THR A 168 -5.28 -9.79 2.62
C THR A 168 -5.76 -11.16 3.10
N THR A 169 -6.11 -11.33 4.38
CA THR A 169 -6.72 -12.58 4.87
C THR A 169 -8.08 -12.85 4.26
N LYS A 170 -8.91 -11.81 4.09
CA LYS A 170 -10.24 -11.92 3.46
C LYS A 170 -10.15 -12.23 1.97
N GLU A 171 -9.23 -11.59 1.25
CA GLU A 171 -9.08 -11.78 -0.21
C GLU A 171 -8.51 -13.16 -0.57
N ASN A 172 -7.75 -13.81 0.33
CA ASN A 172 -7.22 -15.17 0.12
C ASN A 172 -8.22 -16.31 0.46
N THR A 173 -9.39 -15.99 1.01
CA THR A 173 -10.41 -17.01 1.40
C THR A 173 -11.57 -17.10 0.41
N ASN A 174 -11.56 -16.33 -0.68
CA ASN A 174 -12.65 -16.20 -1.64
C ASN A 174 -12.19 -16.56 -3.06
#